data_AF-M0P337-F1
#
_entry.id   AF-M0P337-F1
#
_cell.length_a   1.000
_cell.length_b   1.000
_cell.length_c   1.000
_cell.angle_alpha   90.00
_cell.angle_beta   90.00
_cell.angle_gamma   90.00
#
_symmetry.space_group_name_H-M   'P 1'
#
loop_
_entity.id
_entity.type
_entity.pdbx_description
1 polymer ?
#
loop_
_entity_poly.entity_id
_entity_poly.type
_entity_poly.pdbx_seq_one_letter_code
_entity_poly.pdbx_strand_id
1 'polypeptide(L)'
;MPTDEWLARPLKEFIRTVAFSVAEGQEELDRRSMEVQRAIDRDIEDGSLAYDLDASWLRFADVEADLEMTLSIEGQEIRDPETDEIRGYKPVVSAVPLNHRTADEYDLDAEIASEVRLRIAPVPPESRSP
;
A
#
# COMPACT_ATOMS: atom_id res chain seq x y z
N MET A 1 -24.24 9.27 2.95
CA MET A 1 -22.91 9.07 2.36
C MET A 1 -22.88 7.65 1.82
N PRO A 2 -22.69 7.43 0.52
CA PRO A 2 -22.65 6.09 -0.05
C PRO A 2 -21.38 5.37 0.41
N THR A 3 -21.50 4.09 0.74
CA THR A 3 -20.45 3.22 1.30
C THR A 3 -19.16 3.22 0.46
N ASP A 4 -19.26 3.43 -0.85
CA ASP A 4 -18.12 3.52 -1.78
C ASP A 4 -17.10 4.61 -1.40
N GLU A 5 -17.56 5.73 -0.86
CA GLU A 5 -16.69 6.85 -0.49
C GLU A 5 -15.87 6.56 0.77
N TRP A 6 -16.43 5.75 1.68
CA TRP A 6 -15.76 5.33 2.92
C TRP A 6 -14.67 4.29 2.67
N LEU A 7 -14.86 3.42 1.68
CA LEU A 7 -13.87 2.41 1.30
C LEU A 7 -12.75 2.97 0.42
N ALA A 8 -13.08 3.92 -0.45
CA ALA A 8 -12.12 4.49 -1.39
C ALA A 8 -11.00 5.27 -0.68
N ARG A 9 -11.28 5.91 0.45
CA ARG A 9 -10.28 6.75 1.16
C ARG A 9 -9.15 5.95 1.82
N PRO A 10 -9.41 4.96 2.71
CA PRO A 10 -8.36 4.17 3.34
C PRO A 10 -7.52 3.39 2.33
N LEU A 11 -8.16 2.81 1.31
CA LEU A 11 -7.45 2.06 0.27
C LEU A 11 -6.52 2.97 -0.55
N LYS A 12 -7.01 4.16 -0.94
CA LYS A 12 -6.18 5.16 -1.64
C LYS A 12 -4.99 5.61 -0.78
N GLU A 13 -5.20 5.83 0.52
CA GLU A 13 -4.14 6.24 1.44
C GLU A 13 -3.11 5.13 1.64
N PHE A 14 -3.54 3.87 1.71
CA PHE A 14 -2.65 2.71 1.76
C PHE A 14 -1.80 2.61 0.50
N ILE A 15 -2.42 2.58 -0.69
CA ILE A 15 -1.71 2.51 -1.97
C ILE A 15 -0.72 3.66 -2.12
N ARG A 16 -1.15 4.87 -1.74
CA ARG A 16 -0.29 6.06 -1.77
C ARG A 16 0.93 5.87 -0.86
N THR A 17 0.73 5.43 0.38
CA THR A 17 1.81 5.21 1.34
C THR A 17 2.82 4.19 0.80
N VAL A 18 2.36 3.04 0.30
CA VAL A 18 3.23 2.02 -0.28
C VAL A 18 4.05 2.60 -1.44
N ALA A 19 3.41 3.33 -2.36
CA ALA A 19 4.10 3.93 -3.49
C ALA A 19 5.17 4.95 -3.07
N PHE A 20 4.88 5.80 -2.08
CA PHE A 20 5.86 6.75 -1.56
C PHE A 20 7.03 6.06 -0.87
N SER A 21 6.78 5.04 -0.04
CA SER A 21 7.86 4.29 0.62
C SER A 21 8.76 3.56 -0.38
N VAL A 22 8.19 3.01 -1.47
CA VAL A 22 8.98 2.41 -2.54
C VAL A 22 9.85 3.45 -3.24
N ALA A 23 9.30 4.63 -3.53
CA ALA A 23 10.05 5.71 -4.18
C ALA A 23 11.19 6.24 -3.29
N GLU A 24 10.94 6.48 -2.01
CA GLU A 24 11.96 6.89 -1.04
C GLU A 24 13.05 5.83 -0.90
N GLY A 25 12.67 4.54 -0.84
CA GLY A 25 13.62 3.44 -0.80
C GLY A 25 14.50 3.36 -2.06
N GLN A 26 13.94 3.66 -3.23
CA GLN A 26 14.72 3.74 -4.47
C GLN A 26 15.69 4.92 -4.47
N GLU A 27 15.24 6.10 -4.03
CA GLU A 27 16.11 7.28 -3.94
C GLU A 27 17.30 7.04 -2.99
N GLU A 28 17.07 6.35 -1.87
CA GLU A 28 18.11 5.98 -0.92
C GLU A 28 19.14 5.01 -1.53
N LEU A 29 18.69 3.99 -2.27
CA LEU A 29 19.57 3.05 -2.95
C LEU A 29 20.42 3.74 -4.02
N ASP A 30 19.82 4.64 -4.81
CA ASP A 30 20.53 5.42 -5.82
C ASP A 30 21.59 6.32 -5.17
N ARG A 31 21.23 7.01 -4.08
CA ARG A 31 22.17 7.89 -3.36
C ARG A 31 23.37 7.12 -2.83
N ARG A 32 23.14 5.96 -2.21
CA ARG A 32 24.23 5.09 -1.74
C ARG A 32 25.10 4.58 -2.88
N SER A 33 24.49 4.16 -3.98
CA SER A 33 25.23 3.68 -5.15
C SER A 33 26.13 4.79 -5.72
N MET A 34 25.63 6.02 -5.81
CA MET A 34 26.43 7.18 -6.21
C MET A 34 27.57 7.50 -5.24
N GLU A 35 27.33 7.41 -3.93
CA GLU A 35 28.37 7.64 -2.91
C GLU A 35 29.48 6.60 -3.00
N VAL A 36 29.11 5.33 -3.18
CA VAL A 36 30.06 4.23 -3.38
C VAL A 36 30.85 4.43 -4.67
N GLN A 37 30.20 4.78 -5.78
CA GLN A 37 30.90 5.05 -7.04
C GLN A 37 31.94 6.16 -6.86
N ARG A 38 31.56 7.29 -6.25
CA ARG A 38 32.49 8.40 -5.97
C ARG A 38 33.64 8.00 -5.04
N ALA A 39 33.46 7.00 -4.18
CA ALA A 39 34.54 6.48 -3.35
C ALA A 39 35.50 5.64 -4.19
N ILE A 40 34.96 4.75 -5.03
CA ILE A 40 35.75 3.93 -5.95
C ILE A 40 36.55 4.80 -6.92
N ASP A 41 35.92 5.81 -7.53
CA ASP A 41 36.58 6.72 -8.47
C ASP A 41 37.77 7.43 -7.81
N ARG A 42 37.60 7.89 -6.56
CA ARG A 42 38.69 8.52 -5.78
C ARG A 42 39.83 7.55 -5.47
N ASP A 43 39.51 6.33 -5.10
CA ASP A 43 40.53 5.31 -4.80
C ASP A 43 41.31 4.89 -6.06
N ILE A 44 40.66 4.90 -7.23
CA ILE A 44 41.32 4.70 -8.52
C ILE A 44 42.25 5.89 -8.84
N GLU A 45 41.78 7.13 -8.65
CA GLU A 45 42.58 8.34 -8.87
C GLU A 45 43.82 8.41 -7.96
N ASP A 46 43.69 8.02 -6.69
CA ASP A 46 44.80 7.95 -5.73
C ASP A 46 45.69 6.70 -5.91
N GLY A 47 45.33 5.79 -6.82
CA GLY A 47 46.08 4.57 -7.14
C GLY A 47 46.04 3.49 -6.06
N SER A 48 45.13 3.61 -5.07
CA SER A 48 44.92 2.60 -4.03
C SER A 48 44.12 1.40 -4.56
N LEU A 49 43.34 1.62 -5.63
CA LEU A 49 42.59 0.60 -6.36
C LEU A 49 43.27 0.29 -7.70
N ALA A 50 43.75 -0.96 -7.84
CA ALA A 50 44.56 -1.40 -8.98
C ALA A 50 43.74 -1.86 -10.20
N TYR A 51 42.41 -1.86 -10.10
CA TYR A 51 41.50 -2.35 -11.12
C TYR A 51 40.21 -1.53 -11.12
N ASP A 52 39.62 -1.40 -12.30
CA ASP A 52 38.39 -0.65 -12.52
C ASP A 52 37.21 -1.39 -11.89
N LEU A 53 36.46 -0.70 -11.05
CA LEU A 53 35.34 -1.24 -10.28
C LEU A 53 34.16 -0.27 -10.39
N ASP A 54 32.97 -0.83 -10.55
CA ASP A 54 31.73 -0.05 -10.56
C ASP A 54 30.84 -0.42 -9.37
N ALA A 55 30.16 0.58 -8.82
CA ALA A 55 29.13 0.37 -7.81
C ALA A 55 27.96 -0.43 -8.38
N SER A 56 27.42 -1.34 -7.56
CA SER A 56 26.23 -2.11 -7.93
C SER A 56 24.96 -1.26 -7.82
N TRP A 57 24.30 -0.99 -8.95
CA TRP A 57 23.01 -0.29 -8.98
C TRP A 57 21.87 -1.27 -8.74
N LEU A 58 21.23 -1.17 -7.57
CA LEU A 58 20.14 -2.05 -7.16
C LEU A 58 18.78 -1.38 -7.38
N ARG A 59 17.80 -2.14 -7.89
CA ARG A 59 16.42 -1.69 -8.11
C ARG A 59 15.44 -2.70 -7.52
N PHE A 60 14.32 -2.25 -6.96
CA PHE A 60 13.20 -3.16 -6.66
C PHE A 60 12.70 -3.76 -7.98
N ALA A 61 12.67 -5.09 -8.09
CA ALA A 61 12.23 -5.77 -9.31
C ALA A 61 10.71 -5.68 -9.49
N ASP A 62 9.97 -5.94 -8.42
CA ASP A 62 8.53 -5.77 -8.29
C ASP A 62 8.20 -5.63 -6.79
N VAL A 63 7.15 -4.88 -6.47
CA VAL A 63 6.59 -4.81 -5.12
C VAL A 63 5.15 -5.28 -5.18
N GLU A 64 4.84 -6.35 -4.47
CA GLU A 64 3.50 -6.94 -4.39
C GLU A 64 2.94 -6.75 -2.98
N ALA A 65 1.67 -6.34 -2.89
CA ALA A 65 0.94 -6.22 -1.65
C ALA A 65 -0.48 -6.75 -1.82
N ASP A 66 -0.88 -7.67 -0.94
CA ASP A 66 -2.22 -8.23 -0.89
C ASP A 66 -2.95 -7.65 0.33
N LEU A 67 -4.17 -7.14 0.11
CA LEU A 67 -5.04 -6.63 1.15
C LEU A 67 -6.34 -7.43 1.18
N GLU A 68 -6.61 -8.06 2.32
CA GLU A 68 -7.86 -8.77 2.57
C GLU A 68 -8.83 -7.86 3.36
N MET A 69 -10.06 -7.77 2.89
CA MET A 69 -11.10 -6.92 3.46
C MET A 69 -12.36 -7.73 3.75
N THR A 70 -13.06 -7.40 4.83
CA THR A 70 -14.39 -7.93 5.12
C THR A 70 -15.44 -6.85 4.97
N LEU A 71 -16.55 -7.21 4.33
CA LEU A 71 -17.77 -6.42 4.27
C LEU A 71 -18.78 -6.95 5.28
N SER A 72 -19.24 -6.11 6.21
CA SER A 72 -20.40 -6.42 7.05
C SER A 72 -21.62 -5.64 6.61
N ILE A 73 -22.78 -6.29 6.69
CA ILE A 73 -24.08 -5.71 6.40
C ILE A 73 -24.94 -5.88 7.65
N GLU A 74 -25.12 -4.79 8.38
CA GLU A 74 -25.95 -4.76 9.60
C GLU A 74 -27.28 -4.08 9.31
N GLY A 75 -28.37 -4.60 9.89
CA GLY A 75 -29.68 -3.93 9.86
C GLY A 75 -29.82 -2.99 11.05
N GLN A 76 -29.67 -1.69 10.86
CA GLN A 76 -29.95 -0.72 11.92
C GLN A 76 -31.46 -0.56 12.10
N GLU A 77 -31.96 -0.87 13.29
CA GLU A 77 -33.39 -0.75 13.61
C GLU A 77 -33.88 0.70 13.45
N ILE A 78 -34.92 0.87 12.64
CA ILE A 78 -35.70 2.10 12.57
C ILE A 78 -36.85 1.94 13.56
N ARG A 79 -36.73 2.59 14.72
CA ARG A 79 -37.77 2.59 15.76
C ARG A 79 -38.75 3.75 15.58
N ASP A 80 -40.01 3.50 15.87
CA ASP A 80 -41.03 4.54 15.98
C ASP A 80 -40.72 5.42 17.21
N PRO A 81 -40.54 6.74 17.04
CA PRO A 81 -40.24 7.63 18.17
C PRO A 81 -41.36 7.73 19.21
N GLU A 82 -42.61 7.36 18.88
CA GLU A 82 -43.76 7.43 19.80
C GLU A 82 -44.06 6.12 20.51
N THR A 83 -43.80 4.97 19.89
CA THR A 83 -44.13 3.63 20.43
C THR A 83 -42.92 2.76 20.76
N ASP A 84 -41.71 3.19 20.38
CA ASP A 84 -40.45 2.43 20.47
C ASP A 84 -40.48 1.06 19.74
N GLU A 85 -41.49 0.83 18.89
CA GLU A 85 -41.61 -0.38 18.09
C GLU A 85 -40.68 -0.34 16.87
N ILE A 86 -40.09 -1.48 16.53
CA ILE A 86 -39.26 -1.64 15.33
C ILE A 86 -40.17 -1.57 14.10
N ARG A 87 -40.05 -0.51 13.31
CA ARG A 87 -40.81 -0.30 12.06
C ARG A 87 -40.11 -0.82 10.81
N GLY A 88 -38.81 -1.10 10.92
CA GLY A 88 -38.04 -1.67 9.83
C GLY A 88 -36.55 -1.67 10.14
N TYR A 89 -35.77 -2.16 9.18
CA TYR A 89 -34.33 -2.21 9.26
C TYR A 89 -33.75 -1.38 8.12
N LYS A 90 -32.84 -0.47 8.47
CA LYS A 90 -32.01 0.25 7.51
C LYS A 90 -30.72 -0.53 7.32
N PRO A 91 -30.42 -1.04 6.11
CA PRO A 91 -29.14 -1.68 5.88
C PRO A 91 -28.01 -0.64 6.02
N VAL A 92 -27.03 -0.97 6.85
CA VAL A 92 -25.76 -0.27 7.03
C VAL A 92 -24.68 -1.22 6.56
N VAL A 93 -23.95 -0.82 5.53
CA VAL A 93 -22.81 -1.59 5.03
C VAL A 93 -21.54 -0.95 5.57
N SER A 94 -20.73 -1.73 6.26
CA SER A 94 -19.41 -1.35 6.74
C SER A 94 -18.36 -2.24 6.08
N ALA A 95 -17.15 -1.73 5.94
CA ALA A 95 -16.06 -2.53 5.39
C ALA A 95 -14.74 -2.10 6.01
N VAL A 96 -14.00 -3.11 6.44
CA VAL A 96 -12.81 -2.96 7.26
C VAL A 96 -11.74 -3.94 6.80
N PRO A 97 -10.44 -3.58 6.88
CA PRO A 97 -9.37 -4.54 6.67
C PRO A 97 -9.53 -5.74 7.62
N LEU A 98 -9.35 -6.96 7.12
CA LEU A 98 -9.42 -8.13 7.98
C LEU A 98 -8.15 -8.15 8.86
N ASN A 99 -8.34 -7.96 10.16
CA ASN A 99 -7.31 -8.11 11.17
C ASN A 99 -7.90 -8.90 12.34
N HIS A 100 -7.09 -9.72 13.02
CA HIS A 100 -7.54 -10.59 14.12
C HIS A 100 -8.27 -9.80 15.23
N ARG A 101 -7.84 -8.57 15.51
CA ARG A 101 -8.52 -7.69 16.47
C ARG A 101 -9.88 -7.17 15.98
N THR A 102 -10.04 -7.00 14.67
CA THR A 102 -11.25 -6.44 14.05
C THR A 102 -12.36 -7.49 13.92
N ALA A 103 -11.99 -8.77 13.77
CA ALA A 103 -12.95 -9.88 13.80
C ALA A 103 -13.64 -10.01 15.17
N ASP A 104 -12.89 -9.80 16.25
CA ASP A 104 -13.42 -9.91 17.63
C ASP A 104 -14.29 -8.70 18.05
N GLU A 105 -14.06 -7.51 17.51
CA GLU A 105 -14.71 -6.26 17.97
C GLU A 105 -16.08 -6.00 17.34
N TYR A 106 -16.34 -6.55 16.14
CA TYR A 106 -17.51 -6.15 15.34
C TYR A 106 -18.54 -7.26 15.07
N ASP A 107 -18.42 -8.46 15.65
CA ASP A 107 -19.39 -9.57 15.56
C ASP A 107 -20.03 -9.69 14.16
N LEU A 108 -19.17 -9.75 13.13
CA LEU A 108 -19.51 -9.48 11.73
C LEU A 108 -20.28 -10.67 11.11
N ASP A 109 -21.60 -10.63 11.12
CA ASP A 109 -22.51 -11.63 10.50
C ASP A 109 -22.67 -11.44 8.97
N ALA A 110 -21.57 -11.36 8.21
CA ALA A 110 -21.58 -11.52 6.75
C ALA A 110 -20.17 -11.76 6.21
N GLU A 111 -19.83 -13.01 5.89
CA GLU A 111 -18.53 -13.37 5.30
C GLU A 111 -18.53 -13.10 3.79
N ILE A 112 -18.35 -11.83 3.37
CA ILE A 112 -17.90 -11.52 2.01
C ILE A 112 -16.46 -10.99 2.10
N ALA A 113 -15.49 -11.88 1.89
CA ALA A 113 -14.09 -11.53 1.77
C ALA A 113 -13.83 -10.90 0.39
N SER A 114 -13.21 -9.73 0.37
CA SER A 114 -12.71 -9.08 -0.85
C SER A 114 -11.18 -9.03 -0.81
N GLU A 115 -10.53 -9.50 -1.87
CA GLU A 115 -9.08 -9.47 -2.04
C GLU A 115 -8.69 -8.34 -3.00
N VAL A 116 -7.75 -7.49 -2.59
CA VAL A 116 -7.15 -6.45 -3.45
C VAL A 116 -5.67 -6.72 -3.59
N ARG A 117 -5.23 -6.98 -4.82
CA ARG A 117 -3.81 -7.16 -5.17
C ARG A 117 -3.24 -5.91 -5.82
N LEU A 118 -2.16 -5.38 -5.25
CA LEU A 118 -1.39 -4.25 -5.77
C LEU A 118 -0.01 -4.74 -6.26
N ARG A 119 0.38 -4.32 -7.47
CA ARG A 119 1.73 -4.50 -8.00
C ARG A 119 2.32 -3.16 -8.42
N ILE A 120 3.48 -2.81 -7.87
CA ILE A 120 4.29 -1.67 -8.30
C ILE A 120 5.47 -2.22 -9.07
N ALA A 121 5.43 -2.01 -10.39
CA ALA A 121 6.49 -2.42 -11.29
C ALA A 121 7.35 -1.20 -11.67
N PRO A 122 8.67 -1.37 -11.73
CA PRO A 122 9.57 -0.27 -12.01
C PRO A 122 9.63 0.05 -13.52
N VAL A 123 9.48 1.33 -13.89
CA VAL A 123 9.50 1.77 -15.30
C VAL A 123 10.95 1.95 -15.78
N PRO A 124 11.38 1.32 -16.88
CA PRO A 124 12.70 1.59 -17.45
C PRO A 124 12.80 3.05 -17.92
N PRO A 125 13.95 3.72 -17.78
CA PRO A 125 14.12 5.05 -18.37
C PRO A 125 13.96 4.97 -19.89
N GLU A 126 13.32 5.96 -20.49
CA GLU A 126 13.22 6.07 -21.94
C GLU A 126 14.63 6.17 -22.53
N SER A 127 14.93 5.33 -23.53
CA SER A 127 16.19 5.40 -24.26
C SER A 127 16.30 6.77 -24.91
N ARG A 128 17.26 7.59 -24.48
CA ARG A 128 17.59 8.83 -25.19
C ARG A 128 18.02 8.45 -26.60
N SER A 129 17.18 8.76 -27.59
CA SER A 129 17.59 8.62 -29.00
C SER A 129 18.76 9.58 -29.26
N PRO A 130 19.80 9.13 -29.98
CA PRO A 130 21.00 9.91 -30.25
C PRO A 130 20.75 11.16 -31.09
#